data_AF-D8FAB3-F1
#
_entry.id   AF-D8FAB3-F1
#
_cell.length_a   1.000
_cell.length_b   1.000
_cell.length_c   1.000
_cell.angle_alpha   90.00
_cell.angle_beta   90.00
_cell.angle_gamma   90.00
#
_symmetry.space_group_name_H-M   'P 1'
#
loop_
_entity.id
_entity.type
_entity.pdbx_description
1 polymer ?
#
loop_
_entity_poly.entity_id
_entity_poly.type
_entity_poly.pdbx_seq_one_letter_code
_entity_poly.pdbx_strand_id
1 'polypeptide(L)' 'MGRAHYVRFFSYAASIPSIEEYNEQKAWEHAELDHCPFHPEGGCDLARHGTYPRKFPEYCLVPRWYCPSAHKTISLL' A
#
# COMPACT_ATOMS: atom_id res chain seq x y z
N MET A 1 20.12 -1.62 1.88
CA MET A 1 19.02 -2.47 2.39
C MET A 1 17.79 -1.59 2.61
N GLY A 2 16.96 -1.43 1.58
CA GLY A 2 15.82 -0.51 1.62
C GLY A 2 14.73 -1.02 2.56
N ARG A 3 14.54 -0.37 3.69
CA ARG A 3 13.34 -0.52 4.50
C ARG A 3 12.19 -0.03 3.64
N ALA A 4 11.21 -0.90 3.36
CA ALA A 4 9.94 -0.45 2.82
C ALA A 4 9.37 0.55 3.83
N HIS A 5 9.41 1.84 3.48
CA HIS A 5 8.84 2.89 4.30
C HIS A 5 7.34 2.59 4.41
N TYR A 6 6.87 2.46 5.65
CA TYR A 6 5.46 2.38 6.00
C TYR A 6 4.77 3.65 5.49
N VAL A 7 4.27 3.56 4.25
CA VAL A 7 2.95 3.98 3.80
C VAL A 7 2.14 4.62 4.92
N ARG A 8 1.86 5.91 4.79
CA ARG A 8 1.05 6.69 5.74
C ARG A 8 -0.37 6.11 5.82
N PHE A 9 -0.57 5.10 6.67
CA PHE A 9 -1.87 4.87 7.27
C PHE A 9 -1.97 5.82 8.45
N PHE A 10 -2.77 6.89 8.29
CA PHE A 10 -3.33 7.73 9.35
C PHE A 10 -2.41 8.12 10.53
N SER A 11 -2.13 9.42 10.63
CA SER A 11 -1.26 10.11 11.60
C SER A 11 -1.62 9.97 13.11
N TYR A 12 -2.37 8.97 13.59
CA TYR A 12 -2.89 8.99 14.98
C TYR A 12 -2.84 7.69 15.79
N ALA A 13 -2.10 6.66 15.40
CA ALA A 13 -1.81 5.54 16.31
C ALA A 13 -0.44 4.92 16.01
N ALA A 14 0.39 4.76 17.04
CA ALA A 14 1.72 4.13 16.97
C ALA A 14 1.67 2.59 16.79
N SER A 15 0.51 2.04 16.41
CA SER A 15 0.23 0.60 16.30
C SER A 15 -0.36 0.29 14.93
N ILE A 16 0.13 -0.80 14.31
CA ILE A 16 -0.43 -1.36 13.07
C ILE A 16 -1.90 -1.73 13.34
N PRO A 17 -2.86 -1.26 12.54
CA PRO A 17 -4.28 -1.55 12.76
C PRO A 17 -4.54 -3.05 12.64
N SER A 18 -5.54 -3.54 13.37
CA SER A 18 -6.04 -4.89 13.14
C SER A 18 -6.67 -4.99 11.74
N ILE A 19 -6.83 -6.21 11.22
CA ILE A 19 -7.47 -6.39 9.91
C ILE A 19 -8.95 -5.99 9.92
N GLU A 20 -9.60 -6.08 11.09
CA GLU A 20 -10.96 -5.59 11.33
C GLU A 20 -11.00 -4.06 11.22
N GLU A 21 -10.14 -3.34 11.95
CA GLU A 21 -10.04 -1.87 11.89
C GLU A 21 -9.71 -1.39 10.47
N TYR A 22 -8.80 -2.09 9.79
CA TYR A 22 -8.46 -1.84 8.39
C TYR A 22 -9.69 -1.93 7.47
N ASN A 23 -10.54 -2.94 7.70
CA ASN A 23 -11.75 -3.17 6.93
C ASN A 23 -12.86 -2.17 7.25
N GLU A 24 -13.10 -1.88 8.53
CA GLU A 24 -14.09 -0.91 8.98
C GLU A 24 -13.81 0.48 8.43
N GLN A 25 -12.54 0.89 8.44
CA GLN A 25 -12.09 2.19 7.92
C GLN A 25 -11.93 2.21 6.40
N LYS A 26 -12.15 1.08 5.72
CA LYS A 26 -11.86 0.90 4.29
C LYS A 26 -10.48 1.42 3.91
N ALA A 27 -9.48 1.08 4.71
CA ALA A 27 -8.20 1.77 4.69
C ALA A 27 -7.45 1.62 3.35
N TRP A 28 -7.81 0.64 2.51
CA TRP A 28 -7.33 0.55 1.12
C TRP A 28 -7.70 1.75 0.24
N GLU A 29 -8.79 2.47 0.52
CA GLU A 29 -9.24 3.66 -0.21
C GLU A 29 -8.33 4.86 0.06
N HIS A 30 -7.78 4.91 1.27
CA HIS A 30 -6.95 6.00 1.78
C HIS A 30 -5.45 5.69 1.77
N ALA A 31 -5.05 4.47 1.38
CA ALA A 31 -3.66 4.09 1.29
C ALA A 31 -2.97 4.88 0.17
N GLU A 32 -1.86 5.55 0.53
CA GLU A 32 -1.05 6.37 -0.38
C GLU A 32 0.40 5.90 -0.36
N LEU A 33 0.99 5.77 -1.54
CA LEU A 33 2.39 5.41 -1.71
C LEU A 33 3.17 6.62 -2.20
N ASP A 34 3.84 7.32 -1.28
CA ASP A 34 4.55 8.58 -1.54
C ASP A 34 5.62 8.44 -2.64
N HIS A 35 6.37 7.33 -2.61
CA HIS A 35 7.44 7.05 -3.55
C HIS A 35 7.45 5.59 -3.97
N CYS A 36 7.92 5.34 -5.19
CA CYS A 36 8.14 3.99 -5.65
C CYS A 36 9.31 3.36 -4.87
N PRO A 37 9.15 2.17 -4.26
CA PRO A 37 10.23 1.51 -3.54
C PRO A 37 11.40 1.11 -4.44
N PHE A 38 11.22 1.07 -5.77
CA PHE A 38 12.28 0.82 -6.74
C PHE A 38 13.01 2.09 -7.19
N HIS A 39 12.39 3.26 -7.04
CA HIS A 39 12.94 4.55 -7.45
C HIS A 39 12.67 5.58 -6.33
N PRO A 40 13.43 5.50 -5.22
CA PRO A 40 13.20 6.34 -4.04
C PRO A 40 13.45 7.83 -4.33
N GLU A 41 14.30 8.17 -5.30
CA GLU A 41 14.50 9.54 -5.76
C GLU A 41 13.41 10.03 -6.74
N GLY A 42 12.43 9.18 -7.06
CA GLY A 42 11.38 9.46 -8.03
C GLY A 42 11.82 9.18 -9.48
N GLY A 43 11.12 9.80 -10.44
CA GLY A 43 11.39 9.61 -11.87
C GLY A 43 10.71 8.39 -12.51
N CYS A 44 9.78 7.74 -11.80
CA CYS A 44 8.92 6.73 -12.38
C CYS A 44 7.45 7.15 -12.32
N ASP A 45 6.68 6.79 -13.36
CA ASP A 45 5.24 7.05 -13.45
C ASP A 45 4.45 6.04 -12.60
N LEU A 46 4.79 5.96 -11.30
CA LEU A 46 4.08 5.11 -10.35
C LEU A 46 2.60 5.50 -10.33
N ALA A 47 1.73 4.53 -10.61
CA ALA A 47 0.30 4.77 -10.68
C ALA A 47 -0.47 3.76 -9.83
N ARG A 48 -1.57 4.21 -9.22
CA ARG A 48 -2.49 3.32 -8.50
C ARG A 48 -3.16 2.37 -9.50
N HIS A 49 -3.15 1.08 -9.19
CA HIS A 49 -3.56 -0.02 -10.06
C HIS A 49 -4.76 -0.80 -9.47
N GLY A 50 -5.59 -0.10 -8.68
CA GLY A 50 -6.79 -0.64 -8.04
C GLY A 50 -6.48 -1.47 -6.80
N THR A 51 -7.42 -2.36 -6.46
CA THR A 51 -7.34 -3.27 -5.31
C THR A 51 -7.54 -4.72 -5.74
N TYR A 52 -7.17 -5.68 -4.89
CA TYR A 52 -7.57 -7.08 -5.05
C TYR A 52 -8.00 -7.68 -3.70
N PRO A 53 -8.94 -8.66 -3.69
CA PRO A 53 -9.34 -9.33 -2.47
C PRO A 53 -8.29 -10.35 -2.03
N ARG A 54 -7.91 -10.31 -0.75
CA ARG A 54 -7.13 -11.33 -0.06
C ARG A 54 -8.02 -12.01 0.97
N LYS A 55 -8.10 -13.35 0.94
CA LYS A 55 -9.04 -14.12 1.78
C LYS A 55 -8.46 -14.65 3.10
N PHE A 56 -7.14 -14.62 3.27
CA PHE A 56 -6.45 -15.22 4.42
C PHE A 56 -5.36 -14.27 4.94
N PRO A 57 -5.22 -14.07 6.28
CA PRO A 57 -5.97 -14.72 7.38
C PRO A 57 -7.43 -14.28 7.53
N GLU A 58 -7.78 -13.06 7.09
CA GLU A 58 -9.16 -12.58 6.99
C GLU A 58 -9.38 -11.89 5.64
N TYR A 59 -10.65 -11.75 5.23
CA TYR A 59 -10.98 -11.05 3.99
C TYR A 59 -10.61 -9.58 4.09
N CYS A 60 -9.83 -9.07 3.13
CA CYS A 60 -9.54 -7.64 3.00
C CYS A 60 -9.27 -7.28 1.53
N LEU A 61 -9.44 -6.01 1.18
CA LEU A 61 -9.00 -5.49 -0.11
C LEU A 61 -7.60 -4.91 0.04
N VAL A 62 -6.69 -5.30 -0.84
CA VAL A 62 -5.30 -4.83 -0.82
C VAL A 62 -5.08 -3.86 -1.98
N PRO A 63 -4.70 -2.60 -1.72
CA PRO A 63 -4.40 -1.63 -2.75
C PRO A 63 -3.08 -1.96 -3.46
N ARG A 64 -3.04 -1.62 -4.74
CA ARG A 64 -1.92 -1.90 -5.63
C ARG A 64 -1.47 -0.66 -6.35
N TRP A 65 -0.18 -0.63 -6.63
CA TRP A 65 0.46 0.33 -7.53
C TRP A 65 1.25 -0.43 -8.59
N TYR A 66 1.38 0.18 -9.75
CA TYR A 66 2.23 -0.33 -10.81
C TYR A 66 3.33 0.68 -11.10
N CYS A 67 4.57 0.21 -11.09
CA CYS A 67 5.71 0.99 -11.55
C CYS A 67 6.03 0.55 -12.98
N PRO A 68 5.80 1.41 -14.00
CA PRO A 68 6.10 1.07 -15.39
C PRO A 68 7.60 0.91 -15.61
N SER A 69 8.44 1.76 -15.02
CA SER A 69 9.90 1.69 -15.18
C SER A 69 10.50 0.37 -14.66
N ALA A 70 9.94 -0.17 -13.57
CA ALA A 70 10.40 -1.44 -12.99
C ALA A 70 9.62 -2.66 -13.53
N HIS A 71 8.54 -2.45 -14.30
CA HIS A 71 7.57 -3.46 -14.71
C HIS A 71 7.10 -4.35 -13.55
N LYS A 72 6.81 -3.74 -12.40
CA LYS A 72 6.48 -4.43 -11.14
C LYS A 72 5.23 -3.84 -10.49
N THR A 73 4.45 -4.72 -9.88
CA THR A 73 3.32 -4.36 -9.04
C THR A 73 3.74 -4.34 -7.57
N ILE A 74 3.35 -3.29 -6.86
CA ILE A 74 3.55 -3.12 -5.43
C ILE A 74 2.18 -3.28 -4.78
N SER A 75 2.08 -4.13 -3.76
CA SER A 75 0.85 -4.34 -2.97
C SER A 75 1.12 -3.95 -1.53
N LEU A 76 0.07 -3.51 -0.84
CA LEU A 76 0.24 -2.80 0.42
C LEU A 76 -0.77 -3.27 1.45
N LEU A 77 -0.34 -4.17 2.33
CA LEU A 77 -1.07 -4.70 3.48
C LEU A 77 -0.05 -5.18 4.51
#